data_AF-A0A377M7G5-F1
#
_entry.id   AF-A0A377M7G5-F1
#
_cell.length_a   1.000
_cell.length_b   1.000
_cell.length_c   1.000
_cell.angle_alpha   90.00
_cell.angle_beta   90.00
_cell.angle_gamma   90.00
#
_symmetry.space_group_name_H-M   'P 1'
#
loop_
_entity.id
_entity.type
_entity.pdbx_description
1 polymer ?
#
loop_
_entity_poly.entity_id
_entity_poly.type
_entity_poly.pdbx_seq_one_letter_code
_entity_poly.pdbx_strand_id
1 'polypeptide(L)' 'MYTRSMYQTADMARQGEILNEVAKLVDNGVVESSLSETLHGLSVESITEAHRKVLDGHMRGKVVVAF' A
#
# COMPACT_ATOMS: atom_id res chain seq x y z
N MET A 1 2.04 -8.42 4.04
CA MET A 1 3.36 -7.96 3.55
C MET A 1 4.16 -7.28 4.69
N TYR A 2 4.20 -7.88 5.88
CA TYR A 2 4.86 -7.29 7.04
C TYR A 2 5.60 -8.30 7.92
N THR A 3 5.61 -9.59 7.57
CA THR A 3 6.24 -10.63 8.38
C THR A 3 7.71 -10.35 8.67
N ARG A 4 8.50 -9.93 7.66
CA ARG A 4 9.94 -9.65 7.84
C ARG A 4 10.20 -8.48 8.77
N SER A 5 9.49 -7.37 8.59
CA SER A 5 9.62 -6.18 9.44
C SER A 5 9.04 -6.40 10.84
N MET A 6 7.91 -7.10 10.94
CA MET A 6 7.23 -7.39 12.21
C MET A 6 8.03 -8.33 13.12
N TYR A 7 8.73 -9.31 12.53
CA TYR A 7 9.53 -10.29 13.28
C TYR A 7 11.04 -10.05 13.18
N GLN A 8 11.47 -8.97 12.56
CA GLN A 8 12.87 -8.58 12.40
C GLN A 8 13.77 -9.72 11.92
N THR A 9 13.33 -10.44 10.89
CA THR A 9 14.05 -11.59 10.38
C THR A 9 15.43 -11.20 9.84
N ALA A 10 16.39 -12.13 9.86
CA ALA A 10 17.76 -11.87 9.40
C ALA A 10 17.83 -11.41 7.93
N ASP A 11 16.81 -11.74 7.13
CA ASP A 11 16.67 -11.36 5.72
C ASP A 11 15.78 -10.10 5.51
N MET A 12 15.64 -9.22 6.52
CA MET A 12 14.78 -8.03 6.43
C MET A 12 15.04 -7.17 5.18
N ALA A 13 16.30 -7.06 4.75
CA ALA A 13 16.72 -6.33 3.55
C ALA A 13 16.03 -6.83 2.26
N ARG A 14 15.62 -8.11 2.22
CA ARG A 14 14.94 -8.71 1.06
C ARG A 14 13.65 -7.98 0.70
N GLN A 15 12.99 -7.34 1.66
CA GLN A 15 11.79 -6.55 1.39
C GLN A 15 12.09 -5.33 0.49
N GLY A 16 13.21 -4.64 0.72
CA GLY A 16 13.64 -3.53 -0.13
C GLY A 16 14.00 -3.99 -1.54
N GLU A 17 14.69 -5.14 -1.66
CA GLU A 17 15.02 -5.74 -2.95
C GLU A 17 13.76 -6.07 -3.77
N ILE A 18 12.74 -6.64 -3.13
CA ILE A 18 11.46 -6.92 -3.78
C ILE A 18 10.79 -5.63 -4.25
N LEU A 19 10.78 -4.58 -3.42
CA LEU A 19 10.19 -3.29 -3.79
C LEU A 19 10.92 -2.63 -4.97
N ASN A 20 12.24 -2.76 -5.04
CA ASN A 20 13.03 -2.26 -6.17
C ASN A 20 12.69 -2.98 -7.48
N GLU A 21 12.47 -4.30 -7.43
CA GLU A 21 12.04 -5.05 -8.62
C GLU A 21 10.61 -4.66 -9.02
N VAL A 22 9.70 -4.47 -8.07
CA VAL A 22 8.34 -3.98 -8.36
C VAL A 22 8.38 -2.60 -9.02
N ALA A 23 9.24 -1.68 -8.57
CA ALA A 23 9.39 -0.37 -9.18
C ALA A 23 9.79 -0.47 -10.66
N LYS A 24 10.78 -1.30 -10.99
CA LYS A 24 11.17 -1.56 -12.39
C LYS A 24 10.03 -2.13 -13.22
N LEU A 25 9.22 -3.02 -12.65
CA LEU A 25 8.07 -3.61 -13.34
C LEU A 25 6.97 -2.57 -13.59
N VAL A 26 6.79 -1.61 -12.67
CA VAL A 26 5.86 -0.48 -12.85
C VAL A 26 6.35 0.44 -13.96
N ASP A 27 7.63 0.82 -13.95
CA ASP A 27 8.22 1.69 -14.98
C ASP A 27 8.17 1.05 -16.38
N ASN A 28 8.30 -0.27 -16.46
CA ASN A 28 8.18 -1.05 -17.70
C ASN A 28 6.72 -1.33 -18.12
N GLY A 29 5.73 -0.87 -17.35
CA GLY A 29 4.30 -1.08 -17.64
C GLY A 29 3.81 -2.53 -17.46
N VAL A 30 4.59 -3.39 -16.80
CA VAL A 30 4.21 -4.79 -16.52
C VAL A 30 3.29 -4.88 -15.30
N VAL A 31 3.46 -3.97 -14.33
CA VAL A 31 2.63 -3.86 -13.14
C VAL A 31 1.94 -2.50 -13.12
N GLU A 32 0.63 -2.49 -12.94
CA GLU A 32 -0.17 -1.27 -12.85
C GLU A 32 -0.55 -0.95 -11.40
N SER A 33 -0.83 0.32 -11.13
CA SER A 33 -1.34 0.75 -9.82
C SER A 33 -2.72 0.14 -9.56
N SER A 34 -2.94 -0.29 -8.31
CA SER A 34 -4.26 -0.74 -7.84
C SER A 34 -5.05 0.37 -7.14
N LEU A 35 -4.63 1.63 -7.26
CA LEU A 35 -5.35 2.80 -6.74
C LEU A 35 -6.78 2.80 -7.29
N SER A 36 -7.76 2.80 -6.38
CA SER A 36 -9.17 2.90 -6.73
C SER A 36 -9.83 4.15 -6.17
N GLU A 37 -9.30 4.69 -5.07
CA GLU A 37 -9.84 5.89 -4.46
C GLU A 37 -8.74 6.71 -3.77
N THR A 38 -8.84 8.04 -3.87
CA THR A 38 -7.96 8.98 -3.17
C THR A 38 -8.79 9.84 -2.22
N LEU A 39 -8.44 9.84 -0.94
CA LEU A 39 -8.89 10.82 0.04
C LEU A 39 -7.81 11.89 0.21
N HIS A 40 -8.21 13.11 0.53
CA HIS A 40 -7.29 14.24 0.65
C HIS A 40 -7.23 14.78 2.08
N GLY A 41 -6.02 15.17 2.49
CA GLY A 41 -5.71 15.67 3.81
C GLY A 41 -5.41 14.54 4.79
N LEU A 42 -4.29 14.63 5.51
CA LEU A 42 -3.95 13.69 6.57
C LEU A 42 -4.63 14.14 7.87
N SER A 43 -5.89 13.74 8.06
CA SER A 43 -6.72 14.13 9.19
C SER A 43 -7.40 12.92 9.82
N VAL A 44 -7.96 13.09 11.02
CA VAL A 44 -8.70 12.03 11.70
C VAL A 44 -9.89 11.57 10.86
N GLU A 45 -10.54 12.51 10.18
CA GLU A 45 -11.70 12.26 9.33
C GLU A 45 -11.31 11.40 8.12
N SER A 46 -10.23 11.74 7.40
CA SER A 46 -9.80 10.99 6.22
C SER A 46 -9.29 9.59 6.56
N ILE A 47 -8.56 9.45 7.67
CA ILE A 47 -8.11 8.14 8.17
C ILE A 47 -9.30 7.28 8.62
N THR A 48 -10.28 7.86 9.33
CA THR A 48 -11.47 7.15 9.78
C THR A 48 -12.31 6.66 8.60
N GLU A 49 -12.50 7.49 7.58
CA GLU A 49 -13.22 7.13 6.35
C GLU A 49 -12.47 6.04 5.57
N ALA A 50 -11.15 6.15 5.39
CA ALA A 50 -10.34 5.11 4.74
C ALA A 50 -10.44 3.78 5.49
N HIS A 51 -10.33 3.80 6.82
CA HIS A 51 -10.42 2.60 7.65
C HIS A 51 -11.78 1.93 7.54
N ARG A 52 -12.87 2.70 7.62
CA ARG A 52 -14.25 2.20 7.45
C ARG A 52 -14.41 1.46 6.12
N LYS A 53 -13.94 2.05 5.02
CA LYS A 53 -14.04 1.43 3.68
C LYS A 53 -13.31 0.09 3.60
N VAL A 54 -12.11 0.01 4.18
CA VAL A 54 -11.34 -1.24 4.21
C VAL A 54 -12.05 -2.30 5.07
N LEU A 55 -12.60 -1.90 6.22
CA LEU A 55 -13.35 -2.81 7.11
C LEU A 55 -14.63 -3.35 6.48
N ASP A 56 -15.32 -2.57 5.65
CA ASP A 56 -16.54 -2.99 4.94
C ASP A 56 -16.27 -4.18 3.99
N GLY A 57 -15.00 -4.48 3.65
CA GLY A 57 -14.59 -5.71 2.96
C GLY A 57 -15.01 -5.83 1.49
N HIS A 58 -15.72 -4.84 0.95
CA HIS A 58 -16.22 -4.83 -0.42
C HIS A 58 -15.34 -4.04 -1.40
N MET A 59 -14.23 -3.47 -0.93
CA MET A 59 -13.33 -2.70 -1.77
C MET A 59 -12.64 -3.56 -2.84
N ARG A 60 -12.57 -3.02 -4.06
CA ARG A 60 -11.65 -3.46 -5.10
C ARG A 60 -10.54 -2.40 -5.24
N GLY A 61 -9.28 -2.84 -5.25
CA GLY A 61 -8.13 -1.94 -5.29
C GLY A 61 -7.71 -1.39 -3.92
N LYS A 62 -7.15 -0.17 -3.91
CA LYS A 62 -6.58 0.50 -2.73
C LYS A 62 -7.14 1.91 -2.57
N VAL A 63 -7.50 2.26 -1.34
CA VAL A 63 -7.70 3.65 -0.91
C VAL A 63 -6.36 4.25 -0.49
N VAL A 64 -6.06 5.46 -0.94
CA VAL A 64 -4.86 6.23 -0.59
C VAL A 64 -5.29 7.55 0.03
N VAL A 65 -4.57 8.00 1.06
CA VAL A 65 -4.73 9.33 1.64
C VAL A 65 -3.55 10.19 1.19
N ALA A 66 -3.83 11.21 0.37
CA ALA A 66 -2.84 12.15 -0.15
C ALA A 66 -2.87 13.45 0.67
N PHE A 67 -1.71 13.99 1.00
CA PHE A 67 -1.55 15.18 1.84
C PHE A 67 -0.33 16.00 1.42
#